data_AF-A0A964IMT5-F1
#
_entry.id   AF-A0A964IMT5-F1
#
_cell.length_a   1.000
_cell.length_b   1.000
_cell.length_c   1.000
_cell.angle_alpha   90.00
_cell.angle_beta   90.00
_cell.angle_gamma   90.00
#
_symmetry.space_group_name_H-M   'P 1'
#
loop_
_entity.id
_entity.type
_entity.pdbx_description
1 polymer ?
#
loop_
_entity_poly.entity_id
_entity_poly.type
_entity_poly.pdbx_seq_one_letter_code
_entity_poly.pdbx_strand_id
1 'polypeptide(L)' 'MLKGFAHARLACGCQLGFREGLSGSPVLVMLETKSTGCVNPCHVSGLPLYDYREALRPSTRLGPPGEEEFEEEN' A
#
# COMPACT_ATOMS: atom_id res chain seq x y z
N MET A 1 10.69 -12.61 4.99
CA MET A 1 10.63 -13.91 4.31
C MET A 1 9.22 -14.11 3.76
N LEU A 2 9.05 -14.07 2.44
CA LEU A 2 7.75 -14.33 1.80
C LEU A 2 7.37 -15.79 2.06
N LYS A 3 6.20 -16.05 2.64
CA LYS A 3 5.73 -17.41 3.01
C LYS A 3 5.37 -18.29 1.80
N GLY A 4 6.19 -18.28 0.74
CA GLY A 4 5.93 -18.99 -0.52
C GLY A 4 4.91 -18.30 -1.45
N PHE A 5 4.30 -17.20 -1.04
CA PHE A 5 3.42 -16.41 -1.91
C PHE A 5 4.23 -15.61 -2.92
N ALA A 6 4.17 -16.01 -4.19
CA ALA A 6 4.85 -15.32 -5.30
C ALA A 6 3.92 -14.35 -6.04
N HIS A 7 2.66 -14.73 -6.23
CA HIS A 7 1.70 -13.95 -7.01
C HIS A 7 0.31 -13.92 -6.38
N ALA A 8 -0.47 -12.90 -6.72
CA ALA A 8 -1.90 -12.81 -6.39
C ALA A 8 -2.69 -12.20 -7.55
N ARG A 9 -4.00 -12.42 -7.57
CA ARG A 9 -4.90 -11.81 -8.55
C ARG A 9 -5.91 -10.91 -7.86
N LEU A 10 -6.02 -9.67 -8.33
CA LEU A 10 -7.02 -8.72 -7.87
C LEU A 10 -8.38 -8.98 -8.51
N ALA A 11 -9.45 -8.49 -7.87
CA ALA A 11 -10.83 -8.60 -8.40
C ALA A 11 -11.00 -7.96 -9.79
N CYS A 12 -10.23 -6.91 -10.10
CA CYS A 12 -10.18 -6.30 -11.44
C CYS A 12 -9.44 -7.15 -12.50
N GLY A 13 -8.94 -8.33 -12.11
CA GLY A 13 -8.22 -9.27 -12.96
C GLY A 13 -6.71 -9.03 -13.05
N CYS A 14 -6.19 -7.90 -12.53
CA CYS A 14 -4.75 -7.62 -12.52
C CYS A 14 -3.96 -8.65 -11.70
N GLN A 15 -2.74 -8.94 -12.14
CA GLN A 15 -1.81 -9.82 -11.44
C GLN A 15 -0.81 -9.00 -10.63
N LEU A 16 -0.57 -9.45 -9.40
CA LEU A 16 0.43 -8.90 -8.49
C LEU A 16 1.58 -9.87 -8.32
N GLY A 17 2.76 -9.31 -8.10
CA GLY A 17 3.96 -10.02 -7.68
C GLY A 17 4.42 -9.51 -6.32
N PHE A 18 4.89 -10.43 -5.46
CA PHE A 18 5.48 -10.10 -4.18
C PHE A 18 7.00 -10.19 -4.27
N ARG A 19 7.69 -9.12 -3.87
CA ARG A 19 9.15 -9.07 -3.87
C ARG A 19 9.66 -8.79 -2.46
N GLU A 20 10.93 -9.13 -2.24
CA GLU A 20 11.62 -8.68 -1.03
C GLU A 20 11.56 -7.15 -0.95
N GLY A 21 11.20 -6.64 0.22
CA GLY A 21 11.18 -5.21 0.46
C GLY A 21 12.59 -4.65 0.69
N LEU A 22 12.73 -3.34 0.55
CA LEU A 22 13.99 -2.61 0.75
C LEU A 22 13.85 -1.62 1.91
N SER A 23 14.96 -1.30 2.57
CA SER A 23 15.10 -0.18 3.52
C SER A 23 13.97 -0.10 4.57
N GLY A 24 13.65 -1.22 5.22
CA GLY A 24 12.64 -1.27 6.30
C GLY A 24 11.25 -1.72 5.87
N SER A 25 10.99 -1.90 4.57
CA SER A 25 9.79 -2.61 4.10
C SER A 25 10.01 -4.13 4.13
N PRO A 26 9.12 -4.93 4.72
CA PRO A 26 9.24 -6.39 4.69
C PRO A 26 8.82 -7.00 3.34
N VAL A 27 8.02 -6.29 2.54
CA VAL A 27 7.51 -6.75 1.24
C VAL A 27 7.20 -5.57 0.33
N LEU A 28 7.53 -5.72 -0.95
CA LEU A 28 7.08 -4.82 -2.00
C LEU A 28 6.02 -5.54 -2.85
N VAL A 29 4.84 -4.92 -3.01
CA VAL A 29 3.76 -5.48 -3.85
C VAL A 29 3.72 -4.71 -5.15
N MET A 30 3.99 -5.41 -6.24
CA MET A 30 4.07 -4.85 -7.59
C MET A 30 2.86 -5.26 -8.42
N LEU A 31 2.36 -4.36 -9.26
CA LEU A 31 1.46 -4.77 -10.33
C LEU A 31 2.30 -5.33 -11.48
N GLU A 32 2.23 -6.64 -11.72
CA GLU A 32 3.00 -7.27 -12.80
C GLU A 32 2.31 -7.09 -14.14
N THR A 33 1.01 -7.39 -14.18
CA THR A 33 0.22 -7.33 -15.40
C THR A 33 -1.12 -6.66 -15.13
N LYS A 34 -1.38 -5.53 -15.79
CA LYS A 34 -2.69 -4.89 -15.84
C LYS A 34 -3.62 -5.72 -16.72
N SER A 35 -4.77 -6.13 -16.16
CA SER A 35 -5.85 -6.76 -16.92
C SER A 35 -6.45 -5.80 -17.93
N THR A 36 -6.85 -6.29 -19.10
CA THR A 36 -7.54 -5.51 -20.14
C THR A 36 -8.87 -4.93 -19.66
N GLY A 37 -9.55 -5.60 -18.72
CA GLY A 37 -10.80 -5.11 -18.11
C GLY A 37 -10.60 -4.14 -16.93
N CYS A 38 -9.35 -3.84 -16.54
CA CYS A 38 -9.08 -2.98 -15.39
C CYS A 38 -9.21 -1.50 -15.74
N VAL A 39 -10.29 -0.88 -15.29
CA VAL A 39 -10.56 0.56 -15.48
C VAL A 39 -9.87 1.47 -14.47
N ASN A 40 -9.23 0.93 -13.43
CA ASN A 40 -8.54 1.74 -12.42
C ASN A 40 -7.29 2.40 -13.04
N PRO A 41 -7.23 3.74 -13.15
CA PRO A 41 -6.09 4.41 -13.76
C PRO A 41 -4.80 4.29 -12.94
N CYS A 42 -4.90 4.04 -11.62
CA CYS A 42 -3.74 3.87 -10.75
C CYS A 42 -3.04 2.51 -10.91
N HIS A 43 -3.70 1.51 -11.54
CA HIS A 43 -3.06 0.23 -11.82
C HIS A 43 -2.20 0.35 -13.08
N VAL A 44 -0.89 0.46 -12.89
CA VAL A 44 0.10 0.54 -13.98
C VAL A 44 1.12 -0.59 -13.82
N SER A 45 1.30 -1.40 -14.87
CA SER A 45 2.25 -2.51 -14.84
C SER A 45 3.67 -2.02 -14.55
N GLY A 46 4.39 -2.76 -13.72
CA GLY A 46 5.74 -2.43 -13.29
C GLY A 46 5.81 -1.40 -12.16
N LEU A 47 4.69 -0.87 -11.67
CA LEU A 47 4.67 0.04 -10.52
C LEU A 47 4.27 -0.67 -9.22
N PRO A 48 4.80 -0.21 -8.07
CA PRO A 48 4.39 -0.69 -6.77
C PRO A 48 2.96 -0.23 -6.45
N LEU A 49 2.12 -1.15 -5.97
CA LEU A 49 0.82 -0.82 -5.39
C LEU A 49 0.90 -0.60 -3.89
N TYR A 50 1.88 -1.23 -3.23
CA TYR A 50 2.10 -1.09 -1.80
C TYR A 50 3.59 -1.02 -1.51
N ASP A 51 3.99 0.08 -0.87
CA ASP A 51 5.27 0.24 -0.20
C ASP A 51 4.97 0.54 1.28
N TYR A 52 5.47 -0.33 2.17
CA TYR A 52 5.32 -0.20 3.62
C TYR A 52 5.79 1.16 4.14
N ARG A 53 6.83 1.75 3.54
CA ARG A 53 7.37 3.04 3.98
C ARG A 53 6.40 4.18 3.69
N GLU A 54 5.76 4.14 2.51
CA GLU A 54 4.75 5.15 2.15
C GLU A 54 3.51 5.01 3.04
N ALA A 55 3.13 3.78 3.40
CA ALA A 55 2.02 3.53 4.33
C ALA A 55 2.26 4.10 5.75
N LEU A 56 3.53 4.22 6.16
CA LEU A 56 3.91 4.81 7.45
C LEU A 56 4.21 6.32 7.37
N ARG A 57 4.16 6.91 6.18
CA ARG A 57 4.43 8.35 6.02
C ARG A 57 3.35 9.15 6.76
N PRO A 58 3.73 10.21 7.50
CA PRO A 58 2.74 11.12 8.08
C PRO A 58 1.78 11.64 7.01
N SER A 59 0.48 11.66 7.34
CA SER A 59 -0.54 12.22 6.45
C SER A 59 -0.19 13.66 6.08
N THR A 60 -0.26 13.98 4.79
CA THR A 60 -0.16 15.35 4.29
C THR A 60 -1.49 16.08 4.23
N ARG A 61 -2.60 15.36 4.48
CA ARG A 61 -3.90 15.99 4.68
C ARG A 61 -3.91 16.64 6.06
N LEU A 62 -4.44 17.85 6.13
CA LEU A 62 -4.80 18.48 7.39
C LEU A 62 -5.75 17.52 8.13
N GLY A 63 -5.28 17.01 9.27
CA GLY A 63 -6.11 16.22 10.15
C GLY A 63 -7.21 17.10 10.77
N PRO A 64 -8.19 16.49 11.45
CA PRO A 64 -8.99 17.22 12.42
C PRO A 64 -8.06 17.99 13.36
N PRO A 65 -8.46 19.17 13.86
CA PRO A 65 -7.75 19.80 14.95
C PRO A 65 -7.54 18.76 16.06
N GLY A 66 -6.31 18.68 16.58
CA GLY A 66 -6.00 17.73 17.65
C GLY A 66 -6.96 17.94 18.81
N GLU A 67 -7.46 16.85 19.40
CA GLU A 67 -8.22 16.94 20.63
C GLU A 67 -7.29 17.55 21.69
N GLU A 68 -7.70 18.68 22.28
CA GLU A 68 -7.01 19.26 23.43
C GLU A 68 -7.11 18.26 24.59
N GLU A 69 -6.03 18.12 25.36
CA GLU A 69 -6.05 17.33 26.58
C GLU A 69 -7.09 17.91 27.52
N PHE A 70 -8.14 17.16 27.85
CA PHE A 70 -9.11 17.56 28.86
C PHE A 70 -8.45 17.46 30.24
N GLU A 71 -8.24 18.59 30.91
CA GLU A 71 -7.91 18.60 32.34
C GLU A 71 -9.15 18.19 33.14
N GLU A 72 -9.08 17.09 33.89
CA GLU A 72 -10.11 16.75 34.88
C GLU A 72 -10.03 17.73 36.05
N GLU A 73 -11.14 18.43 36.33
CA GLU A 73 -11.26 19.34 37.48
C GLU A 73 -11.25 18.53 38.78
N ASN A 74 -10.26 18.78 39.65
CA ASN A 74 -10.08 18.15 40.96
C ASN A 74 -10.27 19.13 42.12
#